data_AF-A0A016VLN0-F1
#
_entry.id   AF-A0A016VLN0-F1
#
_cell.length_a   1.000
_cell.length_b   1.000
_cell.length_c   1.000
_cell.angle_alpha   90.00
_cell.angle_beta   90.00
_cell.angle_gamma   90.00
#
_symmetry.space_group_name_H-M   'P 1'
#
loop_
_entity.id
_entity.type
_entity.pdbx_description
1 polymer ?
#
loop_
_entity_poly.entity_id
_entity_poly.type
_entity_poly.pdbx_seq_one_letter_code
_entity_poly.pdbx_strand_id
1 'polypeptide(L)' 'MDEDGSGTGGSIGGLGYWKQNLYLLQERAPKPIAVPCNRVIENRPPQYGNEFHGLIDRVEVRTFSFFFLVKEEP' A
#
# COMPACT_ATOMS: atom_id res chain seq x y z
N MET A 1 -27.60 14.75 -52.81
CA MET A 1 -26.81 13.51 -52.93
C MET A 1 -25.59 13.79 -52.10
N ASP A 2 -25.79 13.67 -50.81
CA ASP A 2 -24.86 14.07 -49.77
C ASP A 2 -24.17 12.78 -49.34
N GLU A 3 -22.94 12.58 -49.81
CA GLU A 3 -22.09 11.47 -49.41
C GLU A 3 -21.52 11.78 -48.02
N ASP A 4 -22.14 11.22 -46.97
CA ASP A 4 -21.57 11.21 -45.64
C ASP A 4 -20.44 10.18 -45.55
N GLY A 5 -19.21 10.68 -45.54
CA GLY A 5 -18.01 9.90 -45.29
C GLY A 5 -18.06 9.27 -43.89
N SER A 6 -18.42 8.00 -43.82
CA SER A 6 -18.30 7.15 -42.64
C SER A 6 -16.83 6.86 -42.36
N GLY A 7 -16.19 7.78 -41.66
CA GLY A 7 -14.83 7.66 -41.16
C GLY A 7 -14.72 8.32 -39.81
N THR A 8 -14.98 7.59 -38.73
CA THR A 8 -14.39 7.84 -37.42
C THR A 8 -14.58 6.59 -36.54
N GLY A 9 -13.57 5.72 -36.59
CA GLY A 9 -13.24 4.93 -35.42
C GLY A 9 -12.89 5.86 -34.26
N GLY A 10 -13.28 5.45 -33.06
CA GLY A 10 -12.79 6.06 -31.82
C GLY A 10 -13.66 7.20 -31.29
N SER A 11 -14.60 6.85 -30.43
CA SER A 11 -14.88 7.60 -29.21
C SER A 11 -15.75 6.76 -28.26
N ILE A 12 -15.12 5.82 -27.56
CA ILE A 12 -15.52 5.54 -26.16
C ILE A 12 -14.99 6.72 -25.33
N GLY A 13 -15.47 7.92 -25.64
CA GLY A 13 -15.00 9.19 -25.07
C GLY A 13 -15.82 9.65 -23.88
N GLY A 14 -16.51 8.74 -23.18
CA GLY A 14 -17.57 9.10 -22.22
C GLY A 14 -17.47 8.50 -20.81
N LEU A 15 -16.56 7.57 -20.54
CA LEU A 15 -16.35 7.07 -19.19
C LEU A 15 -15.03 7.65 -18.68
N GLY A 16 -15.11 8.61 -17.75
CA GLY A 16 -13.97 9.31 -17.18
C GLY A 16 -12.81 8.36 -16.94
N TYR A 17 -11.74 8.52 -17.74
CA TYR A 17 -10.64 7.58 -17.84
C TYR A 17 -9.67 7.75 -16.66
N TRP A 18 -10.17 7.50 -15.45
CA TRP A 18 -9.31 7.21 -14.31
C TRP A 18 -8.79 5.80 -14.53
N LYS A 19 -7.47 5.67 -14.78
CA LYS A 19 -6.82 4.37 -14.97
C LYS A 19 -7.01 3.54 -13.70
N GLN A 20 -7.92 2.55 -13.76
CA GLN A 20 -8.27 1.69 -12.64
C GLN A 20 -7.10 0.84 -12.12
N ASN A 21 -6.02 0.72 -12.88
CA ASN A 21 -4.85 -0.08 -12.53
C ASN A 21 -4.26 0.28 -11.15
N LEU A 22 -4.15 1.58 -10.82
CA LEU A 22 -3.59 2.00 -9.53
C LEU A 22 -4.53 1.67 -8.36
N TYR A 23 -5.84 1.80 -8.57
CA TYR A 23 -6.86 1.44 -7.59
C TYR A 23 -6.81 -0.07 -7.28
N LEU A 24 -6.80 -0.90 -8.32
CA LEU A 24 -6.74 -2.36 -8.17
C LEU A 24 -5.43 -2.85 -7.54
N LEU A 25 -4.33 -2.13 -7.73
CA LEU A 25 -3.06 -2.41 -7.06
C LEU A 25 -3.11 -2.02 -5.58
N GLN A 26 -3.76 -0.90 -5.24
CA GLN A 26 -3.93 -0.48 -3.86
C GLN A 26 -4.85 -1.42 -3.08
N GLU A 27 -5.93 -1.93 -3.68
CA GLU A 27 -6.79 -2.93 -3.04
C GLU A 27 -6.06 -4.25 -2.77
N ARG A 28 -5.11 -4.62 -3.63
CA ARG A 28 -4.26 -5.80 -3.45
C ARG A 28 -3.09 -5.57 -2.50
N ALA A 29 -2.82 -4.31 -2.12
CA ALA A 29 -1.70 -4.03 -1.25
C ALA A 29 -1.99 -4.55 0.16
N PRO A 30 -1.02 -5.22 0.80
CA PRO A 30 -1.19 -5.69 2.17
C PRO A 30 -1.41 -4.50 3.10
N LYS A 31 -2.35 -4.66 4.03
CA LYS A 31 -2.65 -3.63 5.03
C LYS A 31 -1.45 -3.46 5.98
N PRO A 32 -1.18 -2.24 6.46
CA PRO A 32 -0.13 -2.02 7.44
C PRO A 32 -0.46 -2.72 8.76
N ILE A 33 0.42 -3.60 9.22
CA ILE A 33 0.32 -4.29 10.52
C ILE A 33 1.28 -3.64 11.52
N ALA A 34 0.77 -2.84 12.44
CA ALA A 34 1.64 -2.24 13.46
C ALA A 34 2.33 -3.34 14.30
N VAL A 35 3.65 -3.25 14.44
CA VAL A 35 4.44 -4.13 15.32
C VAL A 35 4.61 -3.43 16.65
N PRO A 36 3.92 -3.85 17.73
CA PRO A 36 4.11 -3.25 19.03
C PRO A 36 5.44 -3.70 19.64
N CYS A 37 6.15 -2.75 20.25
CA CYS A 37 7.32 -3.02 21.05
C CYS A 37 6.89 -3.56 22.41
N ASN A 38 7.29 -4.80 22.71
CA ASN A 38 7.05 -5.44 24.02
C ASN A 38 8.05 -4.99 25.10
N ARG A 39 9.02 -4.13 24.75
CA ARG A 39 10.04 -3.62 25.68
C ARG A 39 9.62 -2.24 26.19
N VAL A 40 9.79 -2.00 27.48
CA VAL A 40 9.60 -0.68 28.07
C VAL A 40 10.78 0.20 27.65
N ILE A 41 10.49 1.31 26.96
CA ILE A 41 11.50 2.28 26.52
C ILE A 41 11.23 3.60 27.24
N GLU A 42 12.10 3.94 28.19
CA GLU A 42 11.98 5.14 29.01
C GLU A 42 12.21 6.43 28.19
N ASN A 43 13.03 6.37 27.14
CA ASN A 43 13.34 7.51 26.26
C ASN A 43 12.47 7.55 24.99
N ARG A 44 11.19 7.16 25.08
CA ARG A 44 10.27 7.22 23.94
C ARG A 44 9.86 8.67 23.66
N PRO A 45 10.09 9.21 22.45
CA PRO A 45 9.57 10.53 22.10
C PRO A 45 8.03 10.54 22.00
N PRO A 46 7.35 11.63 22.39
CA PRO A 46 5.89 11.68 22.52
C PRO A 46 5.12 11.52 21.19
N GLN A 47 5.77 11.77 20.05
CA GLN A 47 5.17 11.59 18.73
C GLN A 47 5.09 10.12 18.28
N TYR A 48 5.80 9.20 18.94
CA TYR A 48 5.80 7.78 18.57
C TYR A 48 4.90 6.96 19.50
N GLY A 49 4.20 6.00 18.91
CA GLY A 49 3.32 5.09 19.63
C GLY A 49 4.05 3.85 20.12
N ASN A 50 3.27 2.78 20.28
CA ASN A 50 3.78 1.51 20.80
C ASN A 50 4.72 0.81 19.82
N GLU A 51 4.77 1.22 18.54
CA GLU A 51 5.71 0.71 17.54
C GLU A 51 7.16 1.17 17.71
N PHE A 52 7.45 2.07 18.65
CA PHE A 52 8.83 2.52 18.86
C PHE A 52 9.66 1.47 19.60
N HIS A 53 10.69 0.97 18.94
CA HIS A 53 11.63 -0.04 19.46
C HIS A 53 12.98 0.54 19.91
N GLY A 54 13.23 1.85 19.72
CA GLY A 54 14.50 2.47 20.09
C GLY A 54 15.66 2.02 19.22
N LEU A 55 16.84 1.81 19.83
CA LEU A 55 18.02 1.29 19.15
C LEU A 55 17.91 -0.24 19.04
N ILE A 56 17.69 -0.73 17.82
CA ILE A 56 17.62 -2.16 17.49
C ILE A 56 18.58 -2.51 16.36
N ASP A 57 19.04 -3.76 16.34
CA ASP A 57 19.91 -4.25 15.27
C ASP A 57 19.10 -4.60 14.01
N ARG A 58 19.75 -4.55 12.85
CA ARG A 58 19.13 -4.88 11.55
C ARG A 58 18.59 -6.30 11.48
N VAL A 59 19.21 -7.23 12.22
CA VAL A 59 18.75 -8.61 12.33
C VAL A 59 17.45 -8.67 13.12
N GLU A 60 17.35 -7.93 14.23
CA GLU A 60 16.11 -7.84 15.01
C GLU A 60 14.97 -7.21 14.19
N VAL A 61 15.24 -6.09 13.48
CA VAL A 61 14.28 -5.48 12.54
C VAL A 61 13.79 -6.50 11.51
N ARG A 62 14.71 -7.27 10.93
CA ARG A 62 14.37 -8.28 9.92
C ARG A 62 13.47 -9.35 10.51
N THR A 63 13.73 -9.83 11.72
CA THR A 63 12.89 -10.83 12.38
C THR A 63 11.48 -10.30 12.64
N PHE A 64 11.35 -9.06 13.13
CA PHE A 64 10.05 -8.42 13.33
C PHE A 64 9.32 -8.15 12.00
N SER A 65 10.05 -7.75 10.95
CA SER A 65 9.50 -7.45 9.63
C SER A 65 9.20 -8.68 8.79
N PHE A 66 9.90 -9.81 8.98
CA PHE A 66 9.59 -11.06 8.28
C PHE A 66 8.29 -11.67 8.79
N PHE A 67 8.05 -11.57 10.10
CA PHE A 67 6.77 -11.97 10.69
C PHE A 67 5.59 -11.16 10.14
N PHE A 68 5.84 -9.95 9.63
CA PHE A 68 4.87 -9.09 8.97
C PHE A 68 4.58 -9.50 7.52
N LEU A 69 5.60 -9.88 6.74
CA LEU A 69 5.44 -10.27 5.32
C LEU A 69 4.86 -11.68 5.14
N VAL A 70 5.06 -12.56 6.11
CA VAL A 70 4.60 -13.97 6.06
C VAL A 70 3.22 -14.14 6.70
N LYS A 71 2.63 -13.08 7.27
CA LYS A 71 1.26 -13.12 7.81
C LYS A 71 0.19 -12.93 6.73
N GLU A 72 0.45 -13.44 5.53
CA GLU A 72 -0.55 -13.71 4.49
C GLU A 72 -0.74 -15.23 4.42
N GLU A 73 -1.92 -15.67 4.88
CA GLU A 73 -2.54 -17.02 4.85
C GLU A 73 -2.42 -17.94 6.10
N PRO A 74 -3.47 -18.73 6.41
CA PRO A 74 -4.87 -18.69 5.90
C PRO A 74 -5.83 -17.90 6.80
#